data_AF-A0A741AQP1-F1
#
_entry.id   AF-A0A741AQP1-F1
#
_cell.length_a   1.000
_cell.length_b   1.000
_cell.length_c   1.000
_cell.angle_alpha   90.00
_cell.angle_beta   90.00
_cell.angle_gamma   90.00
#
_symmetry.space_group_name_H-M   'P 1'
#
loop_
_entity.id
_entity.type
_entity.pdbx_description
1 polymer ?
#
loop_
_entity_poly.entity_id
_entity_poly.type
_entity_poly.pdbx_seq_one_letter_code
_entity_poly.pdbx_strand_id
1 'polypeptide(L)' 'QFGPECTELCNYCLALTQTLAGQGFSSETEKFLSWLLYDLINYFAAEMKAPRWLRTADGVKFIDGVTA' A
#
# COMPACT_ATOMS: atom_id res chain seq x y z
N GLN A 1 -2.98 14.74 -5.02
CA GLN A 1 -1.98 13.67 -5.19
C GLN A 1 -2.45 12.48 -4.36
N PHE A 2 -2.35 11.26 -4.88
CA PHE A 2 -2.69 10.07 -4.11
C PHE A 2 -1.47 9.69 -3.27
N GLY A 3 -1.49 10.04 -1.99
CA GLY A 3 -0.42 9.78 -1.01
C GLY A 3 -1.02 9.38 0.34
N PRO A 4 -1.75 8.26 0.40
CA PRO A 4 -2.39 7.79 1.63
C PRO A 4 -1.36 7.38 2.68
N GLU A 5 -1.69 7.63 3.94
CA GLU A 5 -0.92 7.10 5.07
C GLU A 5 -0.93 5.57 5.08
N CYS A 6 0.08 4.99 5.74
CA CYS A 6 0.22 3.54 5.85
C CYS A 6 -1.05 2.87 6.42
N THR A 7 -1.72 3.54 7.37
CA THR A 7 -2.99 3.09 7.96
C THR A 7 -4.16 3.15 6.97
N GLU A 8 -4.20 4.16 6.11
CA GLU A 8 -5.23 4.29 5.07
C GLU A 8 -5.08 3.20 4.01
N LEU A 9 -3.85 2.89 3.57
CA LEU A 9 -3.57 1.78 2.66
C LEU A 9 -4.03 0.43 3.22
N CYS A 10 -3.77 0.18 4.50
CA CYS A 10 -4.22 -1.04 5.17
C CYS A 10 -5.76 -1.14 5.16
N ASN A 11 -6.45 -0.04 5.47
CA ASN A 11 -7.91 0.02 5.45
C ASN A 11 -8.49 -0.22 4.05
N TYR A 12 -7.87 0.30 2.99
CA TYR A 12 -8.29 0.06 1.61
C TYR A 12 -8.16 -1.41 1.22
N CYS A 13 -7.01 -2.03 1.51
CA CYS A 13 -6.80 -3.46 1.28
C CYS A 13 -7.83 -4.31 2.01
N LEU A 14 -8.13 -3.99 3.27
CA LEU A 14 -9.13 -4.69 4.06
C LEU A 14 -10.53 -4.55 3.47
N ALA A 15 -10.94 -3.33 3.14
CA ALA A 15 -12.25 -3.05 2.54
C ALA A 15 -12.43 -3.77 1.19
N LEU A 16 -11.41 -3.75 0.32
CA LEU A 16 -11.43 -4.46 -0.96
C LEU A 16 -11.50 -5.97 -0.77
N THR A 17 -10.74 -6.53 0.18
CA THR A 17 -10.76 -7.97 0.48
C THR A 17 -12.14 -8.40 0.97
N GLN A 18 -12.75 -7.64 1.89
CA GLN A 18 -14.11 -7.90 2.38
C GLN A 18 -15.15 -7.78 1.26
N THR A 19 -14.98 -6.79 0.38
CA THR A 19 -15.86 -6.57 -0.77
C THR A 19 -15.81 -7.76 -1.73
N LEU A 20 -14.61 -8.21 -2.12
CA LEU A 20 -14.42 -9.40 -2.96
C LEU A 20 -15.00 -10.66 -2.30
N ALA A 21 -14.84 -10.81 -0.98
CA ALA A 21 -15.38 -11.96 -0.24
C ALA A 21 -16.91 -11.98 -0.18
N GLY A 22 -17.57 -10.82 -0.29
CA GLY A 22 -19.03 -10.69 -0.26
C GLY A 22 -19.75 -11.32 -1.45
N GLN A 23 -19.03 -11.65 -2.53
CA GLN A 23 -19.54 -12.17 -3.81
C GLN A 23 -20.61 -11.26 -4.46
N GLY A 24 -21.02 -11.55 -5.70
CA GLY A 24 -22.08 -10.80 -6.40
C GLY A 24 -21.60 -9.79 -7.44
N PHE A 25 -20.30 -9.74 -7.72
CA PHE A 25 -19.77 -9.00 -8.87
C PHE A 25 -19.81 -9.82 -10.16
N SER A 26 -19.81 -9.13 -11.30
CA SER A 26 -19.50 -9.79 -12.58
C SER A 26 -18.04 -10.27 -12.57
N SER A 27 -17.75 -11.34 -13.33
CA SER A 27 -16.38 -11.86 -13.45
C SER A 27 -15.35 -10.79 -13.87
N GLU A 28 -15.76 -9.84 -14.71
CA GLU A 28 -14.91 -8.72 -15.11
C GLU A 28 -14.62 -7.76 -13.96
N THR A 29 -15.66 -7.38 -13.20
CA THR A 29 -15.49 -6.48 -12.04
C THR A 29 -14.64 -7.14 -10.95
N GLU A 30 -14.87 -8.42 -10.65
CA GLU A 30 -14.10 -9.17 -9.67
C GLU A 30 -12.61 -9.25 -10.06
N LYS A 31 -12.32 -9.45 -11.35
CA LYS A 31 -10.97 -9.45 -11.89
C LYS A 31 -10.26 -8.11 -11.68
N PHE A 32 -10.92 -7.00 -12.02
CA PHE A 32 -10.33 -5.67 -11.84
C PHE A 32 -10.12 -5.31 -10.37
N LEU A 33 -11.08 -5.63 -9.50
CA LEU A 33 -10.94 -5.43 -8.05
C LEU A 33 -9.81 -6.27 -7.45
N SER A 34 -9.63 -7.50 -7.94
CA SER A 34 -8.52 -8.37 -7.50
C SER A 34 -7.15 -7.82 -7.93
N TRP A 35 -7.04 -7.30 -9.15
CA TRP A 35 -5.82 -6.63 -9.63
C TRP A 35 -5.52 -5.37 -8.82
N LEU A 36 -6.54 -4.54 -8.56
CA LEU A 36 -6.38 -3.36 -7.74
C LEU A 36 -5.90 -3.69 -6.32
N LEU A 37 -6.47 -4.74 -5.70
CA LEU A 37 -6.04 -5.22 -4.39
C LEU A 37 -4.58 -5.69 -4.42
N TYR A 38 -4.18 -6.41 -5.47
CA TYR A 38 -2.79 -6.84 -5.65
C TYR A 38 -1.84 -5.64 -5.73
N ASP A 39 -2.15 -4.64 -6.55
CA ASP A 39 -1.33 -3.44 -6.71
C ASP A 39 -1.21 -2.66 -5.39
N LEU A 40 -2.32 -2.50 -4.65
CA LEU A 40 -2.33 -1.82 -3.36
C LEU A 40 -1.51 -2.55 -2.30
N ILE A 41 -1.58 -3.89 -2.23
CA ILE A 41 -0.77 -4.68 -1.31
C ILE A 41 0.72 -4.53 -1.64
N ASN A 42 1.09 -4.54 -2.92
CA ASN A 42 2.47 -4.34 -3.33
C ASN A 42 2.98 -2.95 -3.00
N TYR A 43 2.17 -1.92 -3.25
CA TYR A 43 2.49 -0.54 -2.89
C TYR A 43 2.70 -0.40 -1.37
N PHE A 44 1.77 -0.90 -0.57
CA PHE A 44 1.88 -0.93 0.89
C PHE A 44 3.14 -1.67 1.37
N ALA A 45 3.43 -2.83 0.77
CA ALA A 45 4.62 -3.60 1.10
C ALA A 45 5.92 -2.88 0.73
N ALA A 46 5.95 -2.15 -0.39
CA ALA A 46 7.09 -1.33 -0.79
C ALA A 46 7.33 -0.20 0.21
N GLU A 47 6.26 0.50 0.62
CA GLU A 47 6.32 1.57 1.62
C GLU A 47 6.84 1.06 2.96
N MET A 48 6.36 -0.10 3.41
CA MET A 48 6.81 -0.74 4.65
C MET A 48 8.27 -1.20 4.61
N LYS A 49 8.76 -1.59 3.43
CA LYS A 49 10.13 -2.04 3.20
C LYS A 49 11.09 -0.87 2.90
N ALA A 50 10.57 0.33 2.66
CA ALA A 50 11.40 1.49 2.37
C ALA A 50 12.35 1.78 3.56
N PRO A 51 13.64 2.02 3.29
CA PRO A 51 14.60 2.32 4.34
C PRO A 51 14.27 3.70 4.93
N ARG A 52 13.79 3.72 6.18
CA ARG A 52 13.52 4.97 6.92
C ARG A 52 14.76 5.56 7.59
N TRP A 53 15.78 4.74 7.77
CA TRP A 53 16.98 5.09 8.53
C TRP A 53 18.23 4.67 7.77
N LEU A 54 19.15 5.61 7.57
CA LEU A 54 20.44 5.38 6.93
C LEU A 54 21.54 5.44 7.99
N ARG A 55 22.44 4.45 8.00
CA ARG A 55 23.65 4.51 8.82
C ARG A 55 24.72 5.34 8.12
N THR A 56 25.20 6.38 8.80
CA THR A 56 26.24 7.30 8.34
C THR A 56 27.40 7.32 9.32
N ALA A 57 28.53 7.93 8.94
CA ALA A 57 29.68 8.11 9.84
C ALA A 57 29.33 8.90 11.12
N ASP A 58 28.31 9.76 11.05
CA ASP A 58 27.82 10.56 12.19
C ASP A 58 26.70 9.86 12.98
N GLY A 59 26.41 8.58 12.69
CA GLY A 59 25.30 7.82 13.29
C GLY A 59 24.12 7.57 12.35
N VAL A 60 22.98 7.19 12.92
CA VAL A 60 21.76 6.85 12.18
C VAL A 60 20.98 8.13 11.86
N LYS A 61 20.76 8.42 10.58
CA LYS A 61 19.98 9.57 10.10
C LYS A 61 18.65 9.11 9.51
N PHE A 62 17.58 9.85 9.77
CA PHE A 62 16.28 9.62 9.14
C PHE A 62 16.37 10.04 7.67
N ILE A 63 15.84 9.21 6.78
CA ILE A 63 15.69 9.56 5.36
C ILE A 63 14.35 10.28 5.27
N ASP A 64 14.38 11.61 5.26
CA ASP A 64 13.16 12.38 5.14
C ASP A 64 12.58 12.17 3.74
N GLY A 65 11.45 11.49 3.68
CA GLY A 65 10.80 11.02 2.45
C GLY A 65 10.06 12.13 1.71
N VAL A 66 10.66 13.31 1.56
CA VAL A 66 10.10 14.37 0.70
C VAL A 66 10.84 14.38 -0.62
N THR A 67 10.49 13.41 -1.47
CA THR A 67 10.48 13.68 -2.92
C THR A 67 9.09 14.21 -3.24
N ALA A 68 9.00 15.53 -3.37
CA ALA A 68 7.85 16.27 -3.89
C ALA A 68 7.50 15.86 -5.34
#